data_AF-A0A7G8X484-F1
#
_entry.id   AF-A0A7G8X484-F1
#
_cell.length_a   1.000
_cell.length_b   1.000
_cell.length_c   1.000
_cell.angle_alpha   90.00
_cell.angle_beta   90.00
_cell.angle_gamma   90.00
#
_symmetry.space_group_name_H-M   'P 1'
#
loop_
_entity.id
_entity.type
_entity.pdbx_description
1 polymer ?
#
loop_
_entity_poly.entity_id
_entity_poly.type
_entity_poly.pdbx_seq_one_letter_code
_entity_poly.pdbx_strand_id
1 'polypeptide(L)'
;MQKWIPRTAILLLAIIITGCSPDKDQNPSGKTDPVENPTPTNETVSESPWNGEWFFLSDNILGTLHITENDESEFDYKISGLQPTTEDSSPKSLTFEGNGTIDGHQAEATCEATANCKMIIKMDGSALQLTINEEITDGSQLILSGEYKKSTSIEETPMFRMKNDQFLIYGVLQGDKPSAVKAKLGNPESEGPDEMIQNYWIQQYPEKELLVTYYDDWVETISFTTTKEALEAEIAEHFEGDRYRNKDGTEYLLVPQNQDLLLYRPNEEDPSTINVLVTVADENFYYSLEHGEISVVE
;
A
#
# COMPACT_ATOMS: atom_id res chain seq x y z
N MET A 1 13.12 9.69 33.33
CA MET A 1 14.19 10.25 32.48
C MET A 1 14.75 9.12 31.64
N GLN A 2 14.15 8.92 30.48
CA GLN A 2 14.56 7.90 29.51
C GLN A 2 15.41 8.63 28.47
N LYS A 3 16.65 8.19 28.27
CA LYS A 3 17.62 8.85 27.41
C LYS A 3 17.20 8.65 25.95
N TRP A 4 16.80 9.74 25.30
CA TRP A 4 16.67 9.81 23.84
C TRP A 4 18.07 9.81 23.22
N ILE A 5 18.25 8.96 22.21
CA ILE A 5 19.47 8.88 21.40
C ILE A 5 19.17 9.68 20.11
N PRO A 6 20.04 10.60 19.68
CA PRO A 6 19.79 11.43 18.50
C PRO A 6 19.79 10.55 17.24
N ARG A 7 18.72 10.62 16.46
CA ARG A 7 18.61 9.93 15.16
C ARG A 7 19.10 10.87 14.07
N THR A 8 20.17 10.47 13.40
CA THR A 8 20.69 11.10 12.19
C THR A 8 19.67 10.96 11.06
N ALA A 9 19.08 12.07 10.63
CA ALA A 9 18.36 12.18 9.36
C ALA A 9 19.35 11.96 8.20
N ILE A 10 19.08 10.96 7.36
CA ILE A 10 19.83 10.72 6.12
C ILE A 10 18.92 11.09 4.95
N LEU A 11 19.42 11.99 4.12
CA LEU A 11 18.83 12.44 2.86
C LEU A 11 18.81 11.26 1.87
N LEU A 12 17.64 10.73 1.52
CA LEU A 12 17.49 9.68 0.50
C LEU A 12 17.42 10.32 -0.89
N LEU A 13 18.38 9.96 -1.74
CA LEU A 13 18.48 10.31 -3.16
C LEU A 13 17.60 9.32 -3.95
N ALA A 14 16.65 9.82 -4.74
CA ALA A 14 15.84 9.01 -5.64
C ALA A 14 16.65 8.62 -6.89
N ILE A 15 16.52 7.36 -7.35
CA ILE A 15 16.91 6.94 -8.71
C ILE A 15 15.78 6.08 -9.28
N ILE A 16 15.26 6.52 -10.43
CA ILE A 16 14.16 5.93 -11.21
C ILE A 16 14.63 4.72 -12.03
N ILE A 17 13.77 3.70 -12.15
CA ILE A 17 13.85 2.66 -13.19
C ILE A 17 12.87 3.04 -14.32
N THR A 18 13.41 3.33 -15.50
CA THR A 18 12.64 3.62 -16.72
C THR A 18 12.21 2.33 -17.42
N GLY A 19 10.92 2.16 -17.66
CA GLY A 19 10.36 1.14 -18.58
C GLY A 19 9.70 1.82 -19.79
N CYS A 20 10.26 1.60 -20.98
CA CYS A 20 9.81 2.17 -22.25
C CYS A 20 8.42 1.71 -22.70
N SER A 21 7.60 2.66 -23.17
CA SER A 21 6.43 2.43 -24.03
C SER A 21 6.85 2.37 -25.51
N PRO A 22 6.15 1.62 -26.38
CA PRO A 22 6.11 1.90 -27.80
C PRO A 22 4.79 2.57 -28.22
N ASP A 23 4.92 3.34 -29.28
CA ASP A 23 4.01 4.32 -29.86
C ASP A 23 2.70 3.79 -30.48
N LYS A 24 1.79 4.75 -30.58
CA LYS A 24 0.62 4.85 -31.47
C LYS A 24 0.97 4.56 -32.94
N ASP A 25 0.03 3.97 -33.68
CA ASP A 25 -0.66 4.63 -34.79
C ASP A 25 -1.60 3.67 -35.53
N GLN A 26 -2.85 4.10 -35.74
CA GLN A 26 -3.54 4.21 -37.04
C GLN A 26 -5.08 4.20 -36.88
N ASN A 27 -5.73 5.15 -37.55
CA ASN A 27 -7.18 5.37 -37.68
C ASN A 27 -7.47 5.54 -39.19
N PRO A 28 -8.72 5.66 -39.68
CA PRO A 28 -9.93 4.84 -39.57
C PRO A 28 -10.38 4.29 -40.96
N SER A 29 -11.37 3.40 -41.02
CA SER A 29 -12.26 3.32 -42.20
C SER A 29 -13.60 2.68 -41.84
N GLY A 30 -14.69 3.36 -42.19
CA GLY A 30 -16.04 3.08 -41.73
C GLY A 30 -16.83 2.08 -42.58
N LYS A 31 -17.94 1.63 -41.98
CA LYS A 31 -19.25 1.34 -42.59
C LYS A 31 -20.27 1.14 -41.47
N THR A 32 -21.31 1.96 -41.48
CA THR A 32 -22.48 1.86 -40.59
C THR A 32 -23.55 1.01 -41.25
N ASP A 33 -23.96 -0.06 -40.56
CA ASP A 33 -25.26 -0.72 -40.72
C ASP A 33 -25.98 -0.73 -39.35
N PRO A 34 -27.32 -0.68 -39.31
CA PRO A 34 -28.06 -0.37 -38.09
C PRO A 34 -28.13 -1.60 -37.17
N VAL A 35 -27.51 -1.51 -35.99
CA VAL A 35 -27.62 -2.53 -34.94
C VAL A 35 -28.92 -2.29 -34.18
N GLU A 36 -29.80 -3.29 -34.19
CA GLU A 36 -30.98 -3.39 -33.34
C GLU A 36 -30.59 -3.11 -31.88
N ASN A 37 -31.23 -2.16 -31.22
CA ASN A 37 -31.07 -1.90 -29.79
C ASN A 37 -31.33 -3.19 -29.00
N PRO A 38 -30.31 -3.86 -28.44
CA PRO A 38 -30.55 -4.79 -27.36
C PRO A 38 -30.82 -3.92 -26.14
N THR A 39 -32.04 -4.01 -25.61
CA THR A 39 -32.33 -3.54 -24.26
C THR A 39 -31.24 -4.12 -23.36
N PRO A 40 -30.44 -3.32 -22.64
CA PRO A 40 -29.45 -3.87 -21.73
C PRO A 40 -30.22 -4.55 -20.61
N THR A 41 -30.26 -5.87 -20.64
CA THR A 41 -30.50 -6.68 -19.46
C THR A 41 -29.31 -6.37 -18.55
N ASN A 42 -29.47 -5.37 -17.67
CA ASN A 42 -28.67 -5.28 -16.44
C ASN A 42 -29.11 -6.46 -15.56
N GLU A 43 -28.76 -7.69 -15.98
CA GLU A 43 -28.42 -8.69 -15.00
C GLU A 43 -27.13 -8.18 -14.39
N THR A 44 -27.26 -7.56 -13.23
CA THR A 44 -26.14 -7.45 -12.30
C THR A 44 -25.81 -8.91 -11.99
N VAL A 45 -24.92 -9.51 -12.76
CA VAL A 45 -24.29 -10.77 -12.39
C VAL A 45 -23.62 -10.43 -11.08
N SER A 46 -24.28 -10.82 -9.99
CA SER A 46 -23.72 -10.69 -8.65
C SER A 46 -22.49 -11.57 -8.67
N GLU A 47 -21.32 -10.99 -8.92
CA GLU A 47 -20.05 -11.69 -8.75
C GLU A 47 -20.07 -12.30 -7.36
N SER A 48 -19.77 -13.60 -7.29
CA SER A 48 -19.76 -14.29 -6.01
C SER A 48 -18.89 -13.53 -5.01
N PRO A 49 -19.30 -13.46 -3.73
CA PRO A 49 -18.49 -12.83 -2.70
C PRO A 49 -17.12 -13.50 -2.56
N TRP A 50 -16.97 -14.79 -2.91
CA TRP A 50 -15.72 -15.55 -2.84
C TRP A 50 -14.77 -15.27 -3.99
N ASN A 51 -15.31 -15.15 -5.21
CA ASN A 51 -14.52 -15.06 -6.43
C ASN A 51 -13.64 -13.80 -6.44
N GLY A 52 -12.39 -13.94 -6.87
CA GLY A 52 -11.44 -12.84 -7.07
C GLY A 52 -10.14 -12.96 -6.29
N GLU A 53 -9.44 -11.84 -6.20
CA GLU A 53 -8.15 -11.71 -5.51
C GLU A 53 -8.32 -11.17 -4.09
N TRP A 54 -7.54 -11.75 -3.19
CA TRP A 54 -7.50 -11.44 -1.78
C TRP A 54 -6.05 -11.26 -1.36
N PHE A 55 -5.76 -10.22 -0.58
CA PHE A 55 -4.40 -9.94 -0.12
C PHE A 55 -4.26 -10.23 1.37
N PHE A 56 -3.09 -10.74 1.75
CA PHE A 56 -2.79 -11.20 3.10
C PHE A 56 -2.42 -10.02 4.02
N LEU A 57 -3.10 -9.90 5.15
CA LEU A 57 -2.85 -8.86 6.14
C LEU A 57 -1.72 -9.28 7.10
N SER A 58 -0.48 -9.24 6.60
CA SER A 58 0.73 -9.52 7.36
C SER A 58 1.71 -8.35 7.32
N ASP A 59 2.46 -8.17 8.42
CA ASP A 59 3.44 -7.10 8.58
C ASP A 59 4.71 -7.33 7.74
N ASN A 60 5.02 -8.59 7.38
CA ASN A 60 6.31 -8.95 6.76
C ASN A 60 6.22 -9.99 5.63
N ILE A 61 5.00 -10.34 5.20
CA ILE A 61 4.76 -11.28 4.11
C ILE A 61 3.86 -10.62 3.07
N LEU A 62 4.30 -10.64 1.82
CA LEU A 62 3.49 -10.29 0.67
C LEU A 62 2.73 -11.55 0.26
N GLY A 63 1.45 -11.60 0.59
CA GLY A 63 0.61 -12.78 0.36
C GLY A 63 -0.61 -12.48 -0.48
N THR A 64 -1.00 -13.45 -1.31
CA THR A 64 -2.21 -13.42 -2.12
C THR A 64 -2.94 -14.75 -2.03
N LEU A 65 -4.27 -14.68 -2.11
CA LEU A 65 -5.18 -15.78 -2.31
C LEU A 65 -6.08 -15.42 -3.49
N HIS A 66 -6.06 -16.25 -4.53
CA HIS A 66 -6.98 -16.15 -5.65
C HIS A 66 -7.99 -17.29 -5.55
N ILE A 67 -9.29 -16.97 -5.65
CA ILE A 67 -10.38 -17.95 -5.66
C ILE A 67 -11.12 -17.82 -6.99
N THR A 68 -11.31 -18.94 -7.67
CA THR A 68 -12.13 -19.07 -8.88
C THR A 68 -13.26 -20.03 -8.58
N GLU A 69 -14.50 -19.56 -8.59
CA GLU A 69 -15.64 -20.48 -8.48
C GLU A 69 -15.88 -21.23 -9.78
N ASN A 70 -16.03 -22.54 -9.67
CA ASN A 70 -16.30 -23.43 -10.79
C ASN A 70 -17.80 -23.67 -10.96
N ASP A 71 -18.53 -23.79 -9.85
CA ASP A 71 -19.98 -23.95 -9.74
C ASP A 71 -20.45 -23.43 -8.35
N GLU A 72 -21.75 -23.47 -8.03
CA GLU A 72 -22.34 -22.92 -6.77
C GLU A 72 -21.69 -23.43 -5.46
N SER A 73 -21.02 -24.59 -5.49
CA SER A 73 -20.45 -25.25 -4.31
C SER A 73 -18.98 -25.61 -4.44
N GLU A 74 -18.34 -25.38 -5.59
CA GLU A 74 -16.97 -25.82 -5.87
C GLU A 74 -16.12 -24.63 -6.33
N PHE A 75 -14.87 -24.59 -5.87
CA PHE A 75 -13.92 -23.55 -6.25
C PHE A 75 -12.50 -24.12 -6.39
N ASP A 76 -11.73 -23.48 -7.26
CA ASP A 76 -10.28 -23.59 -7.32
C ASP A 76 -9.65 -22.42 -6.56
N TYR A 77 -8.47 -22.65 -6.00
CA TYR A 77 -7.70 -21.60 -5.36
C TYR A 77 -6.21 -21.67 -5.68
N LYS A 78 -5.57 -20.51 -5.57
CA LYS A 78 -4.12 -20.36 -5.61
C LYS A 78 -3.68 -19.41 -4.50
N ILE A 79 -2.83 -19.89 -3.61
CA ILE A 79 -2.23 -19.09 -2.54
C ILE A 79 -0.75 -18.91 -2.83
N SER A 80 -0.28 -17.66 -2.71
CA SER A 80 1.12 -17.31 -2.88
C SER A 80 1.59 -16.45 -1.72
N GLY A 81 2.84 -16.61 -1.32
CA GLY A 81 3.48 -15.85 -0.26
C GLY A 81 4.94 -15.59 -0.59
N LEU A 82 5.41 -14.38 -0.30
CA LEU A 82 6.80 -13.96 -0.42
C LEU A 82 7.20 -13.25 0.86
N GLN A 83 8.23 -13.78 1.54
CA GLN A 83 8.86 -13.14 2.68
C GLN A 83 10.24 -12.61 2.24
N PRO A 84 10.39 -11.27 2.14
CA PRO A 84 11.68 -10.64 1.89
C PRO A 84 12.66 -10.91 3.04
N THR A 85 13.95 -10.92 2.74
CA THR A 85 15.01 -11.17 3.74
C THR A 85 16.05 -10.05 3.73
N THR A 86 16.59 -9.74 4.91
CA THR A 86 17.57 -8.66 5.14
C THR A 86 19.03 -9.07 4.90
N GLU A 87 19.30 -10.37 4.82
CA GLU A 87 20.64 -10.92 4.59
C GLU A 87 20.70 -11.54 3.19
N ASP A 88 21.90 -11.75 2.63
CA ASP A 88 22.21 -12.28 1.27
C ASP A 88 21.54 -13.63 0.87
N SER A 89 20.50 -14.05 1.59
CA SER A 89 19.56 -15.10 1.20
C SER A 89 18.60 -14.61 0.13
N SER A 90 18.24 -15.54 -0.77
CA SER A 90 17.07 -15.35 -1.64
C SER A 90 15.80 -15.16 -0.79
N PRO A 91 14.85 -14.32 -1.25
CA PRO A 91 13.52 -14.26 -0.67
C PRO A 91 12.91 -15.65 -0.53
N LYS A 92 12.21 -15.89 0.58
CA LYS A 92 11.48 -17.13 0.81
C LYS A 92 10.13 -17.02 0.13
N SER A 93 9.77 -17.98 -0.71
CA SER A 93 8.49 -17.96 -1.42
C SER A 93 7.79 -19.31 -1.32
N LEU A 94 6.47 -19.25 -1.32
CA LEU A 94 5.62 -20.43 -1.25
C LEU A 94 4.41 -20.20 -2.15
N THR A 95 4.10 -21.19 -2.97
CA THR A 95 2.87 -21.20 -3.77
C THR A 95 2.25 -22.58 -3.69
N PHE A 96 0.95 -22.65 -3.44
CA PHE A 96 0.18 -23.88 -3.53
C PHE A 96 -1.21 -23.61 -4.09
N GLU A 97 -1.73 -24.62 -4.76
CA GLU A 97 -3.03 -24.61 -5.43
C GLU A 97 -3.83 -25.85 -5.01
N GLY A 98 -5.12 -25.79 -5.30
CA GLY A 98 -6.02 -26.90 -5.08
C GLY A 98 -7.46 -26.50 -5.32
N ASN A 99 -8.36 -27.37 -4.87
CA ASN A 99 -9.79 -27.16 -4.95
C ASN A 99 -10.44 -27.37 -3.58
N GLY A 100 -11.66 -26.89 -3.47
CA GLY A 100 -12.46 -27.03 -2.28
C GLY A 100 -13.95 -26.88 -2.54
N THR A 101 -14.70 -26.95 -1.44
CA THR A 101 -16.15 -26.80 -1.44
C THR A 101 -16.59 -25.65 -0.55
N ILE A 102 -17.61 -24.92 -0.99
CA ILE A 102 -18.23 -23.79 -0.26
C ILE A 102 -19.54 -24.25 0.38
N ASP A 103 -19.72 -23.94 1.65
CA ASP A 103 -20.97 -24.05 2.40
C ASP A 103 -21.27 -22.71 3.12
N GLY A 104 -22.05 -21.86 2.45
CA GLY A 104 -22.43 -20.55 2.96
C GLY A 104 -21.23 -19.61 3.14
N HIS A 105 -20.86 -19.33 4.38
CA HIS A 105 -19.73 -18.45 4.75
C HIS A 105 -18.47 -19.24 5.15
N GLN A 106 -18.45 -20.56 4.94
CA GLN A 106 -17.28 -21.39 5.20
C GLN A 106 -16.93 -22.17 3.94
N ALA A 107 -15.64 -22.32 3.67
CA ALA A 107 -15.13 -23.18 2.62
C ALA A 107 -14.05 -24.11 3.18
N GLU A 108 -13.98 -25.33 2.64
CA GLU A 108 -12.96 -26.33 2.99
C GLU A 108 -12.22 -26.74 1.72
N ALA A 109 -10.89 -26.80 1.80
CA ALA A 109 -10.02 -27.13 0.69
C ALA A 109 -8.91 -28.08 1.13
N THR A 110 -8.45 -28.91 0.19
CA THR A 110 -7.26 -29.74 0.34
C THR A 110 -6.12 -29.17 -0.49
N CYS A 111 -4.95 -29.04 0.12
CA CYS A 111 -3.77 -28.52 -0.54
C CYS A 111 -3.08 -29.64 -1.32
N GLU A 112 -2.87 -29.48 -2.63
CA GLU A 112 -2.33 -30.56 -3.46
C GLU A 112 -0.94 -31.05 -3.03
N ALA A 113 -0.13 -30.17 -2.43
CA ALA A 113 1.22 -30.51 -2.01
C ALA A 113 1.26 -31.62 -0.94
N THR A 114 0.23 -31.75 -0.09
CA THR A 114 0.09 -32.86 0.86
C THR A 114 -1.39 -33.17 1.12
N ALA A 115 -1.80 -34.43 0.96
CA ALA A 115 -3.18 -34.86 1.23
C ALA A 115 -3.65 -34.66 2.70
N ASN A 116 -2.73 -34.32 3.61
CA ASN A 116 -3.02 -34.01 5.01
C ASN A 116 -3.20 -32.50 5.28
N CYS A 117 -2.79 -31.64 4.36
CA CYS A 117 -3.03 -30.20 4.47
C CYS A 117 -4.50 -29.91 4.20
N LYS A 118 -5.20 -29.54 5.28
CA LYS A 118 -6.57 -29.03 5.22
C LYS A 118 -6.55 -27.54 5.46
N MET A 119 -7.18 -26.82 4.55
CA MET A 119 -7.43 -25.39 4.64
C MET A 119 -8.91 -25.16 4.94
N ILE A 120 -9.18 -24.34 5.95
CA ILE A 120 -10.52 -23.84 6.26
C ILE A 120 -10.50 -22.34 6.02
N ILE A 121 -11.42 -21.86 5.19
CA ILE A 121 -11.61 -20.44 4.90
C ILE A 121 -12.96 -20.03 5.47
N LYS A 122 -13.00 -18.98 6.28
CA LYS A 122 -14.24 -18.40 6.81
C LYS A 122 -14.40 -16.98 6.31
N MET A 123 -15.56 -16.66 5.77
CA MET A 123 -15.90 -15.32 5.29
C MET A 123 -16.59 -14.51 6.37
N ASP A 124 -16.13 -13.28 6.56
CA ASP A 124 -16.77 -12.27 7.39
C ASP A 124 -16.81 -10.94 6.63
N GLY A 125 -17.95 -10.66 5.98
CA GLY A 125 -18.10 -9.49 5.11
C GLY A 125 -17.12 -9.51 3.94
N SER A 126 -16.17 -8.56 3.94
CA SER A 126 -15.12 -8.42 2.91
C SER A 126 -13.76 -9.00 3.33
N ALA A 127 -13.72 -9.76 4.42
CA ALA A 127 -12.53 -10.42 4.93
C ALA A 127 -12.69 -11.95 4.89
N LEU A 128 -11.57 -12.65 4.70
CA LEU A 128 -11.46 -14.08 4.91
C LEU A 128 -10.50 -14.36 6.06
N GLN A 129 -10.90 -15.23 6.98
CA GLN A 129 -10.00 -15.88 7.92
C GLN A 129 -9.62 -17.24 7.36
N LEU A 130 -8.34 -17.40 7.04
CA LEU A 130 -7.77 -18.64 6.53
C LEU A 130 -7.06 -19.38 7.67
N THR A 131 -7.23 -20.70 7.75
CA THR A 131 -6.55 -21.59 8.71
C THR A 131 -6.06 -22.84 8.01
N ILE A 132 -4.76 -23.12 8.10
CA ILE A 132 -4.10 -24.31 7.55
C ILE A 132 -3.60 -25.16 8.72
N ASN A 133 -4.10 -26.39 8.85
CA ASN A 133 -3.79 -27.25 10.01
C ASN A 133 -2.32 -27.73 10.03
N GLU A 134 -1.73 -27.92 8.85
CA GLU A 134 -0.33 -28.31 8.66
C GLU A 134 0.24 -27.37 7.61
N GLU A 135 0.74 -26.20 8.04
CA GLU A 135 1.35 -25.22 7.15
C GLU A 135 2.39 -25.88 6.25
N ILE A 136 2.14 -25.83 4.95
CA ILE A 136 3.08 -26.34 3.96
C ILE A 136 4.23 -25.35 3.95
N THR A 137 5.43 -25.81 4.23
CA THR A 137 6.63 -24.98 4.11
C THR A 137 7.60 -25.65 3.16
N ASP A 138 8.33 -24.84 2.40
CA ASP A 138 9.55 -25.25 1.69
C ASP A 138 10.77 -25.32 2.64
N GLY A 139 10.54 -25.28 3.97
CA GLY A 139 11.56 -25.09 5.01
C GLY A 139 11.68 -23.64 5.49
N SER A 140 10.95 -22.68 4.90
CA SER A 140 11.01 -21.26 5.23
C SER A 140 10.28 -20.83 6.51
N GLN A 141 9.44 -21.68 7.11
CA GLN A 141 8.48 -21.34 8.18
C GLN A 141 7.49 -20.22 7.79
N LEU A 142 7.27 -19.99 6.50
CA LEU A 142 6.31 -18.99 6.02
C LEU A 142 4.88 -19.45 6.38
N ILE A 143 4.13 -18.60 7.09
CA ILE A 143 2.77 -18.88 7.58
C ILE A 143 1.79 -18.02 6.79
N LEU A 144 0.87 -18.64 6.07
CA LEU A 144 -0.18 -17.96 5.30
C LEU A 144 -1.58 -18.12 5.93
N SER A 145 -1.69 -18.80 7.07
CA SER A 145 -2.87 -18.72 7.93
C SER A 145 -3.01 -17.34 8.55
N GLY A 146 -4.13 -16.68 8.30
CA GLY A 146 -4.46 -15.38 8.89
C GLY A 146 -5.58 -14.69 8.13
N GLU A 147 -5.63 -13.36 8.28
CA GLU A 147 -6.67 -12.54 7.66
C GLU A 147 -6.28 -12.12 6.25
N TYR A 148 -7.26 -12.19 5.35
CA TYR A 148 -7.17 -11.71 3.98
C TYR A 148 -8.29 -10.72 3.72
N LYS A 149 -8.03 -9.72 2.89
CA LYS A 149 -9.04 -8.73 2.49
C LYS A 149 -9.22 -8.74 0.97
N LYS A 150 -10.47 -8.60 0.50
CA LYS A 150 -10.77 -8.62 -0.94
C LYS A 150 -10.15 -7.40 -1.62
N SER A 151 -9.47 -7.58 -2.74
CA SER A 151 -8.83 -6.47 -3.48
C SER A 151 -9.85 -5.38 -3.86
N THR A 152 -11.05 -5.77 -4.25
CA THR A 152 -12.14 -4.87 -4.63
C THR A 152 -12.86 -4.21 -3.44
N SER A 153 -12.50 -4.54 -2.19
CA SER A 153 -13.09 -3.93 -0.98
C SER A 153 -12.33 -2.71 -0.46
N ILE A 154 -11.23 -2.34 -1.12
CA ILE A 154 -10.48 -1.14 -0.78
C ILE A 154 -11.22 0.06 -1.34
N GLU A 155 -11.67 0.93 -0.45
CA GLU A 155 -12.28 2.20 -0.82
C GLU A 155 -11.20 3.20 -1.26
N GLU A 156 -11.49 3.93 -2.34
CA GLU A 156 -10.63 5.02 -2.76
C GLU A 156 -10.61 6.11 -1.68
N THR A 157 -9.42 6.41 -1.18
CA THR A 157 -9.20 7.45 -0.17
C THR A 157 -8.48 8.62 -0.83
N PRO A 158 -8.86 9.88 -0.53
CA PRO A 158 -8.14 11.04 -1.06
C PRO A 158 -6.66 11.04 -0.66
N MET A 159 -5.86 11.75 -1.45
CA MET A 159 -4.41 11.83 -1.26
C MET A 159 -4.05 12.42 0.11
N PHE A 160 -4.81 13.42 0.58
CA PHE A 160 -4.56 14.14 1.81
C PHE A 160 -5.86 14.40 2.57
N ARG A 161 -5.87 14.05 3.86
CA ARG A 161 -6.87 14.47 4.84
C ARG A 161 -6.22 14.72 6.19
N MET A 162 -6.95 15.37 7.09
CA MET A 162 -6.63 15.45 8.51
C MET A 162 -7.53 14.51 9.31
N LYS A 163 -6.97 13.78 10.28
CA LYS A 163 -7.74 12.99 11.25
C LYS A 163 -7.03 12.96 12.60
N ASN A 164 -7.71 13.36 13.66
CA ASN A 164 -7.16 13.38 15.03
C ASN A 164 -5.78 14.09 15.10
N ASP A 165 -5.72 15.28 14.51
CA ASP A 165 -4.50 16.09 14.41
C ASP A 165 -3.34 15.43 13.61
N GLN A 166 -3.56 14.36 12.85
CA GLN A 166 -2.54 13.72 12.00
C GLN A 166 -2.84 13.89 10.51
N PHE A 167 -1.78 13.92 9.71
CA PHE A 167 -1.85 13.78 8.26
C PHE A 167 -2.21 12.35 7.88
N LEU A 168 -3.28 12.23 7.10
CA LEU A 168 -3.80 10.98 6.57
C LEU A 168 -3.55 10.94 5.06
N ILE A 169 -2.51 10.22 4.64
CA ILE A 169 -2.08 10.14 3.24
C ILE A 169 -2.62 8.87 2.60
N TYR A 170 -3.55 8.99 1.65
CA TYR A 170 -4.28 7.83 1.09
C TYR A 170 -4.87 6.89 2.17
N GLY A 171 -5.26 7.44 3.32
CA GLY A 171 -5.77 6.67 4.46
C GLY A 171 -4.70 6.15 5.44
N VAL A 172 -3.42 6.32 5.13
CA VAL A 172 -2.28 5.89 5.96
C VAL A 172 -1.89 7.00 6.93
N LEU A 173 -1.64 6.63 8.18
CA LEU A 173 -1.12 7.48 9.26
C LEU A 173 0.31 7.07 9.59
N GLN A 174 1.10 8.04 10.07
CA GLN A 174 2.29 7.69 10.84
C GLN A 174 1.90 6.85 12.06
N GLY A 175 2.70 5.83 12.36
CA GLY A 175 2.40 4.85 13.41
C GLY A 175 1.43 3.74 13.02
N ASP A 176 1.03 3.62 11.75
CA ASP A 176 0.36 2.41 11.26
C ASP A 176 1.34 1.23 11.17
N LYS A 177 0.84 -0.01 11.26
CA LYS A 177 1.61 -1.22 10.94
C LYS A 177 1.52 -1.56 9.46
N PRO A 178 2.47 -2.33 8.88
CA PRO A 178 2.41 -2.69 7.46
C PRO A 178 1.14 -3.44 7.07
N SER A 179 0.60 -4.33 7.93
CA SER A 179 -0.71 -4.97 7.70
C SER A 179 -1.87 -3.97 7.66
N ALA A 180 -1.84 -2.93 8.51
CA ALA A 180 -2.85 -1.87 8.52
C ALA A 180 -2.77 -0.99 7.28
N VAL A 181 -1.56 -0.76 6.74
CA VAL A 181 -1.35 -0.07 5.46
C VAL A 181 -1.88 -0.91 4.30
N LYS A 182 -1.57 -2.22 4.26
CA LYS A 182 -2.15 -3.15 3.27
C LYS A 182 -3.68 -3.14 3.31
N ALA A 183 -4.29 -3.10 4.50
CA ALA A 183 -5.74 -3.03 4.62
C ALA A 183 -6.36 -1.79 3.96
N LYS A 184 -5.59 -0.72 3.74
CA LYS A 184 -6.03 0.55 3.13
C LYS A 184 -5.61 0.71 1.67
N LEU A 185 -4.44 0.20 1.31
CA LEU A 185 -3.84 0.41 -0.02
C LEU A 185 -3.79 -0.84 -0.88
N GLY A 186 -4.04 -2.01 -0.29
CA GLY A 186 -3.85 -3.31 -0.92
C GLY A 186 -2.40 -3.78 -0.86
N ASN A 187 -2.10 -4.79 -1.67
CA ASN A 187 -0.73 -5.28 -1.77
C ASN A 187 0.16 -4.24 -2.45
N PRO A 188 1.35 -3.96 -1.89
CA PRO A 188 2.35 -3.20 -2.61
C PRO A 188 2.91 -4.05 -3.77
N GLU A 189 3.46 -3.38 -4.78
CA GLU A 189 4.17 -4.04 -5.88
C GLU A 189 5.47 -4.69 -5.37
N SER A 190 6.09 -4.07 -4.36
CA SER A 190 7.26 -4.59 -3.66
C SER A 190 7.25 -4.20 -2.18
N GLU A 191 7.78 -5.09 -1.35
CA GLU A 191 8.08 -4.79 0.06
C GLU A 191 9.36 -5.49 0.49
N GLY A 192 10.04 -4.93 1.48
CA GLY A 192 11.32 -5.45 1.91
C GLY A 192 12.15 -4.46 2.71
N PRO A 193 13.36 -4.86 3.13
CA PRO A 193 14.32 -3.92 3.69
C PRO A 193 14.68 -2.84 2.67
N ASP A 194 14.89 -1.63 3.16
CA ASP A 194 15.46 -0.55 2.34
C ASP A 194 16.92 -0.89 2.00
N GLU A 195 17.22 -0.98 0.71
CA GLU A 195 18.56 -1.33 0.21
C GLU A 195 19.63 -0.31 0.60
N MET A 196 19.23 0.94 0.82
CA MET A 196 20.11 2.05 1.17
C MET A 196 20.26 2.20 2.68
N ILE A 197 19.23 1.83 3.45
CA ILE A 197 19.20 1.97 4.91
C ILE A 197 18.69 0.67 5.55
N GLN A 198 19.61 -0.23 5.88
CA GLN A 198 19.34 -1.60 6.37
C GLN A 198 18.41 -1.73 7.59
N ASN A 199 18.10 -0.64 8.30
CA ASN A 199 17.21 -0.65 9.47
C ASN A 199 15.77 -0.23 9.15
N TYR A 200 15.49 0.16 7.91
CA TYR A 200 14.14 0.48 7.47
C TYR A 200 13.56 -0.66 6.64
N TRP A 201 12.25 -0.84 6.76
CA TRP A 201 11.45 -1.63 5.86
C TRP A 201 10.61 -0.70 4.99
N ILE A 202 10.29 -1.10 3.78
CA ILE A 202 9.53 -0.29 2.83
C ILE A 202 8.40 -1.07 2.17
N GLN A 203 7.36 -0.35 1.76
CA GLN A 203 6.33 -0.81 0.83
C GLN A 203 6.18 0.22 -0.29
N GLN A 204 6.22 -0.27 -1.53
CA GLN A 204 6.14 0.58 -2.74
C GLN A 204 4.81 0.38 -3.45
N TYR A 205 4.16 1.50 -3.77
CA TYR A 205 2.90 1.57 -4.51
C TYR A 205 3.10 2.47 -5.74
N PRO A 206 3.73 1.96 -6.83
CA PRO A 206 4.13 2.78 -7.97
C PRO A 206 2.96 3.48 -8.69
N GLU A 207 1.79 2.85 -8.75
CA GLU A 207 0.58 3.46 -9.34
C GLU A 207 0.16 4.77 -8.66
N LYS A 208 0.57 4.96 -7.40
CA LYS A 208 0.31 6.16 -6.60
C LYS A 208 1.56 7.01 -6.40
N GLU A 209 2.66 6.64 -7.07
CA GLU A 209 4.01 7.19 -6.83
C GLU A 209 4.36 7.27 -5.33
N LEU A 210 3.93 6.27 -4.56
CA LEU A 210 3.94 6.28 -3.10
C LEU A 210 4.93 5.26 -2.55
N LEU A 211 5.70 5.68 -1.54
CA LEU A 211 6.60 4.87 -0.75
C LEU A 211 6.27 5.07 0.73
N VAL A 212 6.03 3.97 1.44
CA VAL A 212 5.81 3.95 2.89
C VAL A 212 7.01 3.28 3.55
N THR A 213 7.65 3.98 4.49
CA THR A 213 8.84 3.51 5.19
C THR A 213 8.53 3.26 6.65
N TYR A 214 9.06 2.16 7.18
CA TYR A 214 8.77 1.64 8.50
C TYR A 214 10.03 1.54 9.36
N TYR A 215 9.89 1.88 10.63
CA TYR A 215 10.89 1.67 11.68
C TYR A 215 10.24 1.01 12.88
N ASP A 216 10.84 -0.07 13.40
CA ASP A 216 10.30 -0.82 14.54
C ASP A 216 8.84 -1.28 14.32
N ASP A 217 8.52 -1.71 13.10
CA ASP A 217 7.20 -2.15 12.62
C ASP A 217 6.10 -1.07 12.54
N TRP A 218 6.47 0.20 12.59
CA TRP A 218 5.55 1.33 12.49
C TRP A 218 5.92 2.26 11.33
N VAL A 219 4.93 2.81 10.63
CA VAL A 219 5.14 3.84 9.60
C VAL A 219 5.88 5.01 10.23
N GLU A 220 7.11 5.23 9.79
CA GLU A 220 7.95 6.36 10.18
C GLU A 220 7.75 7.51 9.19
N THR A 221 7.82 7.22 7.89
CA THR A 221 7.66 8.24 6.84
C THR A 221 6.76 7.76 5.71
N ILE A 222 6.08 8.72 5.09
CA ILE A 222 5.28 8.52 3.88
C ILE A 222 5.80 9.51 2.85
N SER A 223 6.26 9.04 1.70
CA SER A 223 6.74 9.91 0.61
C SER A 223 6.00 9.61 -0.67
N PHE A 224 5.60 10.65 -1.39
CA PHE A 224 4.93 10.50 -2.68
C PHE A 224 5.21 11.68 -3.60
N THR A 225 4.99 11.45 -4.90
CA THR A 225 5.09 12.47 -5.93
C THR A 225 3.70 12.86 -6.40
N THR A 226 3.48 14.16 -6.62
CA THR A 226 2.21 14.69 -7.13
C THR A 226 2.43 16.06 -7.78
N THR A 227 1.38 16.71 -8.23
CA THR A 227 1.43 18.12 -8.67
C THR A 227 1.17 19.06 -7.50
N LYS A 228 1.78 20.24 -7.55
CA LYS A 228 1.55 21.28 -6.55
C LYS A 228 0.07 21.68 -6.46
N GLU A 229 -0.61 21.79 -7.60
CA GLU A 229 -2.02 22.15 -7.68
C GLU A 229 -2.92 21.12 -6.99
N ALA A 230 -2.70 19.82 -7.25
CA ALA A 230 -3.47 18.75 -6.61
C ALA A 230 -3.29 18.74 -5.08
N LEU A 231 -2.05 18.88 -4.61
CA LEU A 231 -1.78 18.90 -3.17
C LEU A 231 -2.37 20.14 -2.49
N GLU A 232 -2.17 21.33 -3.07
CA GLU A 232 -2.68 22.58 -2.48
C GLU A 232 -4.21 22.62 -2.45
N ALA A 233 -4.88 22.02 -3.42
CA ALA A 233 -6.34 21.90 -3.42
C ALA A 233 -6.85 21.09 -2.21
N GLU A 234 -6.24 19.94 -1.92
CA GLU A 234 -6.64 19.10 -0.78
C GLU A 234 -6.22 19.70 0.58
N ILE A 235 -5.03 20.33 0.66
CA ILE A 235 -4.60 21.05 1.87
C ILE A 235 -5.56 22.19 2.19
N ALA A 236 -5.97 22.99 1.19
CA ALA A 236 -6.81 24.17 1.40
C ALA A 236 -8.18 23.83 2.03
N GLU A 237 -8.68 22.63 1.81
CA GLU A 237 -9.95 22.16 2.37
C GLU A 237 -9.82 21.61 3.80
N HIS A 238 -8.65 21.05 4.15
CA HIS A 238 -8.55 20.16 5.31
C HIS A 238 -7.48 20.53 6.33
N PHE A 239 -6.48 21.34 5.97
CA PHE A 239 -5.32 21.55 6.84
C PHE A 239 -5.58 22.54 7.97
N GLU A 240 -5.37 22.06 9.20
CA GLU A 240 -5.33 22.86 10.41
C GLU A 240 -3.94 22.74 11.04
N GLY A 241 -3.13 23.81 10.95
CA GLY A 241 -1.77 23.82 11.48
C GLY A 241 -0.96 25.04 11.04
N ASP A 242 0.34 25.00 11.32
CA ASP A 242 1.27 26.09 11.03
C ASP A 242 1.95 25.88 9.68
N ARG A 243 2.11 26.97 8.91
CA ARG A 243 2.78 26.97 7.61
C ARG A 243 4.14 27.63 7.72
N TYR A 244 5.14 27.02 7.11
CA TYR A 244 6.49 27.58 7.02
C TYR A 244 7.09 27.39 5.64
N ARG A 245 8.10 28.21 5.33
CA ARG A 245 8.85 28.16 4.08
C ARG A 245 10.34 28.33 4.33
N ASN A 246 11.15 27.53 3.66
CA ASN A 246 12.60 27.70 3.61
C ASN A 246 13.00 28.62 2.44
N LYS A 247 14.18 29.23 2.52
CA LYS A 247 14.76 30.11 1.49
C LYS A 247 14.91 29.44 0.12
N ASP A 248 15.04 28.12 0.10
CA ASP A 248 15.12 27.33 -1.14
C ASP A 248 13.76 27.07 -1.80
N GLY A 249 12.66 27.50 -1.18
CA GLY A 249 11.29 27.32 -1.68
C GLY A 249 10.60 26.06 -1.19
N THR A 250 11.25 25.26 -0.33
CA THR A 250 10.59 24.14 0.35
C THR A 250 9.52 24.67 1.30
N GLU A 251 8.32 24.10 1.22
CA GLU A 251 7.17 24.43 2.06
C GLU A 251 7.02 23.37 3.15
N TYR A 252 6.56 23.78 4.32
CA TYR A 252 6.36 22.92 5.50
C TYR A 252 4.99 23.19 6.09
N LEU A 253 4.28 22.13 6.44
CA LEU A 253 3.04 22.13 7.19
C LEU A 253 3.28 21.35 8.47
N LEU A 254 3.12 22.02 9.62
CA LEU A 254 3.30 21.43 10.93
C LEU A 254 1.95 21.32 11.62
N VAL A 255 1.70 20.16 12.23
CA VAL A 255 0.63 20.00 13.22
C VAL A 255 1.27 19.96 14.61
N PRO A 256 1.21 21.04 15.41
CA PRO A 256 2.00 21.15 16.63
C PRO A 256 1.63 20.14 17.74
N GLN A 257 0.41 19.59 17.71
CA GLN A 257 -0.14 18.72 18.75
C GLN A 257 0.61 17.38 18.82
N ASN A 258 1.06 16.87 17.68
CA ASN A 258 1.72 15.59 17.52
C ASN A 258 3.09 15.70 16.82
N GLN A 259 3.51 16.91 16.46
CA GLN A 259 4.73 17.16 15.70
C GLN A 259 4.74 16.48 14.32
N ASP A 260 3.57 16.25 13.75
CA ASP A 260 3.45 15.70 12.39
C ASP A 260 3.82 16.80 11.38
N LEU A 261 4.71 16.47 10.47
CA LEU A 261 5.35 17.42 9.56
C LEU A 261 5.22 16.90 8.12
N LEU A 262 4.55 17.68 7.28
CA LEU A 262 4.54 17.47 5.84
C LEU A 262 5.41 18.55 5.22
N LEU A 263 6.41 18.16 4.43
CA LEU A 263 7.20 19.07 3.62
C LEU A 263 7.13 18.72 2.15
N TYR A 264 7.14 19.73 1.29
CA TYR A 264 7.12 19.52 -0.15
C TYR A 264 7.99 20.54 -0.89
N ARG A 265 8.63 20.06 -1.96
CA ARG A 265 9.51 20.85 -2.82
C ARG A 265 9.40 20.42 -4.28
N PRO A 266 9.73 21.29 -5.25
CA PRO A 266 9.81 20.90 -6.65
C PRO A 266 10.69 19.66 -6.83
N ASN A 267 10.25 18.74 -7.67
CA ASN A 267 11.07 17.59 -8.05
C ASN A 267 12.22 18.06 -8.96
N GLU A 268 13.45 17.61 -8.66
CA GLU A 268 14.65 18.01 -9.40
C GLU A 268 14.67 17.45 -10.83
N GLU A 269 14.06 16.29 -11.04
CA GLU A 269 14.03 15.61 -12.35
C GLU A 269 12.85 16.08 -13.22
N ASP A 270 11.72 16.39 -12.58
CA ASP A 270 10.53 16.93 -13.24
C ASP A 270 9.94 18.12 -12.46
N PRO A 271 10.30 19.36 -12.83
CA PRO A 271 9.80 20.57 -12.15
C PRO A 271 8.27 20.78 -12.23
N SER A 272 7.54 19.99 -13.03
CA SER A 272 6.07 20.02 -13.06
C SER A 272 5.43 19.28 -11.87
N THR A 273 6.22 18.47 -11.17
CA THR A 273 5.81 17.72 -9.98
C THR A 273 6.51 18.24 -8.73
N ILE A 274 6.00 17.83 -7.58
CA ILE A 274 6.59 18.04 -6.27
C ILE A 274 6.83 16.69 -5.59
N ASN A 275 7.93 16.61 -4.85
CA ASN A 275 8.17 15.51 -3.93
C ASN A 275 7.65 15.91 -2.55
N VAL A 276 6.79 15.07 -1.98
CA VAL A 276 6.18 15.26 -0.66
C VAL A 276 6.74 14.23 0.31
N LEU A 277 7.03 14.66 1.53
CA LEU A 277 7.45 13.82 2.64
C LEU A 277 6.62 14.16 3.88
N VAL A 278 5.98 13.16 4.45
CA VAL A 278 5.38 13.19 5.79
C VAL A 278 6.32 12.48 6.75
N THR A 279 6.67 13.18 7.83
CA THR A 279 7.63 12.76 8.86
C THR A 279 7.30 13.46 10.18
N VAL A 280 8.06 13.16 11.24
CA VAL A 280 7.97 13.89 12.51
C VAL A 280 8.91 15.10 12.47
N ALA A 281 8.46 16.26 12.95
CA ALA A 281 9.30 17.42 13.16
C ALA A 281 10.40 17.11 14.18
N ASP A 282 11.65 17.09 13.71
CA ASP A 282 12.81 16.73 14.50
C ASP A 282 13.59 17.98 14.99
N GLU A 283 14.68 17.74 15.71
CA GLU A 283 15.56 18.82 16.20
C GLU A 283 16.14 19.67 15.06
N ASN A 284 16.32 19.11 13.86
CA ASN A 284 16.85 19.86 12.72
C ASN A 284 15.83 20.88 12.21
N PHE A 285 14.56 20.50 12.12
CA PHE A 285 13.48 21.41 11.75
C PHE A 285 13.41 22.61 12.71
N TYR A 286 13.41 22.37 14.03
CA TYR A 286 13.37 23.46 15.01
C TYR A 286 14.66 24.30 15.01
N TYR A 287 15.82 23.66 14.84
CA TYR A 287 17.08 24.39 14.70
C TYR A 287 17.05 25.36 13.51
N SER A 288 16.56 24.91 12.35
CA SER A 288 16.43 25.75 11.15
C SER A 288 15.38 26.85 11.30
N LEU A 289 14.32 26.64 12.09
CA LEU A 289 13.39 27.70 12.50
C LEU A 289 14.07 28.76 13.37
N GLU A 290 14.78 28.34 14.42
CA GLU A 290 15.46 29.23 15.36
C GLU A 290 16.54 30.09 14.69
N HIS A 291 17.19 29.56 13.65
CA HIS A 291 18.24 30.24 12.89
C HIS A 291 17.71 31.02 11.68
N GLY A 292 16.39 31.06 11.46
CA GLY A 292 15.76 31.82 10.39
C GLY A 292 16.09 31.31 8.98
N GLU A 293 16.35 30.01 8.86
CA GLU A 293 16.43 29.32 7.57
C GLU A 293 15.03 28.98 7.07
N ILE A 294 14.18 28.55 8.00
CA ILE A 294 12.75 28.35 7.81
C ILE A 294 12.01 29.51 8.49
N SER A 295 10.96 30.03 7.87
CA SER A 295 10.17 31.16 8.38
C SER A 295 8.67 30.90 8.24
N VAL A 296 7.87 31.42 9.17
CA VAL A 296 6.41 31.32 9.14
C VAL A 296 5.88 31.98 7.86
N VAL A 297 4.91 31.34 7.22
CA VAL A 297 4.12 31.90 6.12
C VAL A 297 2.81 32.40 6.71
N GLU A 298 2.60 33.73 6.67
CA GLU A 298 1.33 34.37 7.07
C GLU A 298 0.19 34.11 6.09
#